data_AF-A0A350IG52-F1
#
_entry.id   AF-A0A350IG52-F1
#
_cell.length_a   1.000
_cell.length_b   1.000
_cell.length_c   1.000
_cell.angle_alpha   90.00
_cell.angle_beta   90.00
_cell.angle_gamma   90.00
#
_symmetry.space_group_name_H-M   'P 1'
#
loop_
_entity.id
_entity.type
_entity.pdbx_description
1 polymer ?
#
loop_
_entity_poly.entity_id
_entity_poly.type
_entity_poly.pdbx_seq_one_letter_code
_entity_poly.pdbx_strand_id
1 'polypeptide(L)'
;MVMMKSRVLILVAALLSALVSFSSCKKDDGKTLDVKGEWELTEVKMATKSALVGAETVTVYVKFSEDGTFAMYQMVGDGRFVALSGSWKLAGSTLSGTYADGTSWASSYEVSVDKSTLTMTTEDGLDVFVYKACTIPYDQLGVK
;
A
#
# COMPACT_ATOMS: atom_id res chain seq x y z
N MET A 1 -35.12 9.57 -10.12
CA MET A 1 -34.47 8.92 -8.96
C MET A 1 -33.41 7.98 -9.50
N VAL A 2 -32.18 8.45 -9.69
CA VAL A 2 -31.08 7.60 -10.18
C VAL A 2 -30.48 6.92 -8.95
N MET A 3 -30.76 5.63 -8.84
CA MET A 3 -30.22 4.77 -7.79
C MET A 3 -28.76 4.50 -8.13
N MET A 4 -27.85 5.31 -7.59
CA MET A 4 -26.41 5.12 -7.74
C MET A 4 -26.00 3.98 -6.82
N LYS A 5 -25.93 2.76 -7.39
CA LYS A 5 -25.42 1.58 -6.71
C LYS A 5 -23.95 1.84 -6.40
N SER A 6 -23.64 2.05 -5.13
CA SER A 6 -22.29 2.16 -4.57
C SER A 6 -21.44 0.98 -5.03
N ARG A 7 -20.62 1.20 -6.07
CA ARG A 7 -19.61 0.25 -6.50
C ARG A 7 -18.35 0.59 -5.71
N VAL A 8 -18.23 -0.02 -4.54
CA VAL A 8 -16.97 -0.02 -3.78
C VAL A 8 -15.97 -0.77 -4.67
N LEU A 9 -15.08 -0.03 -5.34
CA LEU A 9 -13.95 -0.59 -6.06
C LEU A 9 -12.89 -0.96 -5.02
N ILE A 10 -13.03 -2.14 -4.42
CA ILE A 10 -11.91 -2.76 -3.71
C ILE A 10 -10.96 -3.23 -4.82
N LEU A 11 -9.77 -2.66 -4.90
CA LEU A 11 -8.70 -3.09 -5.81
C LEU A 11 -8.19 -4.47 -5.36
N VAL A 12 -8.96 -5.52 -5.64
CA VAL A 12 -8.53 -6.92 -5.51
C VAL A 12 -8.17 -7.41 -6.90
N ALA A 13 -6.89 -7.28 -7.27
CA ALA A 13 -6.35 -7.97 -8.43
C ALA A 13 -6.14 -9.44 -8.04
N ALA A 14 -7.12 -10.29 -8.32
CA ALA A 14 -6.97 -11.73 -8.20
C ALA A 14 -6.09 -12.23 -9.35
N LEU A 15 -4.83 -12.59 -9.06
CA LEU A 15 -4.00 -13.34 -9.98
C LEU A 15 -3.41 -14.57 -9.26
N LEU A 16 -3.72 -15.73 -9.85
CA LEU A 16 -3.27 -17.06 -9.45
C LEU A 16 -1.74 -17.13 -9.51
N SER A 17 -1.12 -17.45 -8.38
CA SER A 17 0.32 -17.60 -8.23
C SER A 17 0.81 -18.94 -8.82
N ALA A 18 1.53 -18.86 -9.93
CA ALA A 18 2.47 -19.88 -10.34
C ALA A 18 3.83 -19.57 -9.71
N LEU A 19 4.34 -20.51 -8.92
CA LEU A 19 5.65 -20.47 -8.28
C LEU A 19 6.76 -20.33 -9.33
N VAL A 20 7.52 -19.24 -9.27
CA VAL A 20 8.86 -19.16 -9.88
C VAL A 20 9.82 -18.46 -8.93
N SER A 21 10.76 -19.25 -8.41
CA SER A 21 11.88 -18.81 -7.59
C SER A 21 12.82 -17.94 -8.40
N PHE A 22 13.01 -16.68 -8.01
CA PHE A 22 14.13 -15.86 -8.49
C PHE A 22 15.10 -15.57 -7.34
N SER A 23 16.24 -16.23 -7.41
CA SER A 23 17.45 -15.86 -6.67
C SER A 23 17.97 -14.53 -7.22
N SER A 24 17.60 -13.41 -6.59
CA SER A 24 18.26 -12.12 -6.82
C SER A 24 19.32 -11.91 -5.75
N CYS A 25 20.56 -12.25 -6.09
CA CYS A 25 21.73 -11.93 -5.30
C CYS A 25 22.05 -10.45 -5.51
N LYS A 26 21.60 -9.57 -4.59
CA LYS A 26 22.09 -8.20 -4.46
C LYS A 26 22.92 -8.12 -3.18
N LYS A 27 24.11 -7.54 -3.30
CA LYS A 27 25.01 -7.27 -2.16
C LYS A 27 24.32 -6.26 -1.25
N ASP A 28 24.15 -6.66 0.00
CA ASP A 28 23.61 -5.84 1.09
C ASP A 28 24.68 -4.86 1.57
N ASP A 29 24.46 -3.58 1.28
CA ASP A 29 25.21 -2.49 1.90
C ASP A 29 24.59 -2.16 3.27
N GLY A 30 24.48 -3.17 4.15
CA GLY A 30 24.37 -3.10 5.61
C GLY A 30 23.39 -2.14 6.31
N LYS A 31 22.56 -1.39 5.59
CA LYS A 31 21.61 -0.45 6.17
C LYS A 31 20.27 -1.17 6.32
N THR A 32 19.90 -1.49 7.55
CA THR A 32 18.57 -2.01 7.86
C THR A 32 17.52 -1.01 7.34
N LEU A 33 16.71 -1.44 6.39
CA LEU A 33 15.58 -0.67 5.90
C LEU A 33 14.55 -0.53 7.03
N ASP A 34 14.16 0.70 7.32
CA ASP A 34 13.16 0.99 8.35
C ASP A 34 11.92 1.62 7.71
N VAL A 35 10.88 0.80 7.54
CA VAL A 35 9.57 1.21 7.00
C VAL A 35 8.60 1.68 8.09
N LYS A 36 8.97 1.58 9.36
CA LYS A 36 8.08 1.92 10.48
C LYS A 36 7.75 3.42 10.45
N GLY A 37 6.55 3.76 10.91
CA GLY A 37 6.07 5.13 10.95
C GLY A 37 4.74 5.32 10.24
N GLU A 38 4.37 6.60 10.09
CA GLU A 38 3.11 7.06 9.52
C GLU A 38 3.36 7.72 8.16
N TRP A 39 2.61 7.29 7.16
CA TRP A 39 2.89 7.57 5.76
C TRP A 39 1.61 7.97 5.02
N GLU A 40 1.70 8.98 4.17
CA GLU A 40 0.64 9.43 3.27
C GLU A 40 1.04 9.14 1.83
N LEU A 41 0.15 8.54 1.04
CA LEU A 41 0.37 8.34 -0.39
C LEU A 41 0.30 9.67 -1.13
N THR A 42 1.38 10.02 -1.83
CA THR A 42 1.51 11.30 -2.54
C THR A 42 1.64 11.15 -4.06
N GLU A 43 2.07 9.99 -4.53
CA GLU A 43 2.25 9.72 -5.96
C GLU A 43 1.95 8.26 -6.28
N VAL A 44 1.26 8.03 -7.39
CA VAL A 44 1.02 6.70 -7.97
C VAL A 44 1.48 6.72 -9.42
N LYS A 45 2.40 5.83 -9.78
CA LYS A 45 2.87 5.62 -11.16
C LYS A 45 2.45 4.23 -11.59
N MET A 46 1.47 4.12 -12.48
CA MET A 46 0.99 2.85 -13.00
C MET A 46 1.53 2.59 -14.41
N ALA A 47 1.94 1.36 -14.73
CA ALA A 47 2.45 1.03 -16.06
C ALA A 47 1.36 1.04 -17.14
N THR A 48 0.13 0.67 -16.81
CA THR A 48 -0.97 0.67 -17.78
C THR A 48 -1.49 2.10 -18.02
N LYS A 49 -1.16 2.67 -19.18
CA LYS A 49 -1.81 3.86 -19.78
C LYS A 49 -3.26 3.58 -20.22
N SER A 50 -4.04 2.88 -19.42
CA SER A 50 -5.48 2.73 -19.68
C SER A 50 -6.22 3.92 -19.08
N ALA A 51 -6.79 4.69 -19.98
CA ALA A 51 -7.51 5.94 -19.77
C ALA A 51 -8.47 5.89 -18.57
N LEU A 52 -8.38 6.93 -17.74
CA LEU A 52 -9.35 7.39 -16.73
C LEU A 52 -10.58 6.51 -16.57
N VAL A 53 -10.60 5.66 -15.54
CA VAL A 53 -11.86 5.26 -14.91
C VAL A 53 -12.05 6.20 -13.72
N GLY A 54 -12.51 7.43 -14.03
CA GLY A 54 -12.81 8.48 -13.06
C GLY A 54 -11.55 9.19 -12.54
N ALA A 55 -11.52 10.52 -12.64
CA ALA A 55 -10.51 11.37 -12.03
C ALA A 55 -10.67 11.43 -10.50
N GLU A 56 -10.92 10.29 -9.85
CA GLU A 56 -11.18 10.21 -8.42
C GLU A 56 -9.84 10.21 -7.68
N THR A 57 -9.66 11.19 -6.81
CA THR A 57 -8.51 11.26 -5.92
C THR A 57 -8.56 10.08 -4.97
N VAL A 58 -7.46 9.33 -4.86
CA VAL A 58 -7.30 8.30 -3.83
C VAL A 58 -6.41 8.87 -2.73
N THR A 59 -6.93 8.90 -1.50
CA THR A 59 -6.17 9.27 -0.31
C THR A 59 -5.87 8.00 0.47
N VAL A 60 -4.60 7.75 0.77
CA VAL A 60 -4.18 6.60 1.59
C VAL A 60 -3.25 7.08 2.68
N TYR A 61 -3.59 6.74 3.92
CA TYR A 61 -2.67 6.77 5.06
C TYR A 61 -2.33 5.35 5.46
N VAL A 62 -1.08 5.09 5.81
CA VAL A 62 -0.65 3.79 6.36
C VAL A 62 0.33 4.00 7.50
N LYS A 63 0.15 3.22 8.56
CA LYS A 63 1.04 3.14 9.71
C LYS A 63 1.62 1.74 9.81
N PHE A 64 2.94 1.65 9.85
CA PHE A 64 3.67 0.42 10.16
C PHE A 64 4.20 0.49 11.60
N SER A 65 3.65 -0.36 12.47
CA SER A 65 3.96 -0.40 13.90
C SER A 65 5.13 -1.34 14.22
N GLU A 66 5.84 -1.07 15.32
CA GLU A 66 6.98 -1.87 15.78
C GLU A 66 6.65 -3.33 16.11
N ASP A 67 5.40 -3.61 16.48
CA ASP A 67 4.89 -4.95 16.81
C ASP A 67 4.58 -5.80 15.57
N GLY A 68 4.89 -5.30 14.36
CA GLY A 68 4.61 -6.00 13.10
C GLY A 68 3.16 -5.87 12.63
N THR A 69 2.37 -4.95 13.21
CA THR A 69 1.01 -4.63 12.74
C THR A 69 0.98 -3.40 11.85
N PHE A 70 0.00 -3.33 10.95
CA PHE A 70 -0.28 -2.12 10.18
C PHE A 70 -1.72 -1.66 10.38
N ALA A 71 -1.92 -0.35 10.27
CA ALA A 71 -3.22 0.28 10.10
C ALA A 71 -3.22 1.11 8.83
N MET A 72 -4.24 0.98 8.00
CA MET A 72 -4.35 1.64 6.71
C MET A 72 -5.72 2.27 6.57
N TYR A 73 -5.77 3.49 6.05
CA TYR A 73 -6.99 4.26 5.86
C TYR A 73 -7.05 4.70 4.42
N GLN A 74 -8.06 4.23 3.67
CA GLN A 74 -8.20 4.53 2.26
C GLN A 74 -9.53 5.23 1.99
N MET A 75 -9.49 6.29 1.17
CA MET A 75 -10.66 6.99 0.67
C MET A 75 -10.52 7.19 -0.83
N VAL A 76 -11.61 6.98 -1.57
CA VAL A 76 -11.69 7.21 -3.02
C VAL A 76 -12.71 8.33 -3.26
N GLY A 77 -12.31 9.35 -4.01
CA GLY A 77 -13.11 10.56 -4.23
C GLY A 77 -13.50 11.24 -2.91
N ASP A 78 -14.73 11.76 -2.85
CA ASP A 78 -15.32 12.39 -1.66
C ASP A 78 -16.03 11.37 -0.73
N GLY A 79 -15.50 10.14 -0.70
CA GLY A 79 -16.08 9.03 0.06
C GLY A 79 -15.86 9.12 1.57
N ARG A 80 -15.92 7.97 2.23
CA ARG A 80 -15.49 7.81 3.63
C ARG A 80 -14.22 6.98 3.66
N PHE A 81 -13.36 7.24 4.65
CA PHE A 81 -12.24 6.36 4.90
C PHE A 81 -12.73 4.96 5.29
N VAL A 82 -12.10 3.96 4.70
CA VAL A 82 -12.18 2.57 5.12
C VAL A 82 -10.90 2.24 5.87
N ALA A 83 -11.06 1.73 7.10
CA ALA A 83 -9.95 1.24 7.89
C ALA A 83 -9.68 -0.24 7.56
N LEU A 84 -8.43 -0.53 7.25
CA LEU A 84 -7.88 -1.87 7.10
C LEU A 84 -6.76 -2.05 8.11
N SER A 85 -6.59 -3.26 8.62
CA SER A 85 -5.51 -3.59 9.53
C SER A 85 -5.01 -5.01 9.28
N GLY A 86 -3.87 -5.34 9.85
CA GLY A 86 -3.27 -6.66 9.70
C GLY A 86 -1.83 -6.70 10.18
N SER A 87 -1.08 -7.69 9.74
CA SER A 87 0.35 -7.82 9.98
C SER A 87 1.16 -7.48 8.75
N TRP A 88 2.39 -7.03 8.96
CA TRP A 88 3.37 -6.79 7.91
C TRP A 88 4.70 -7.47 8.24
N LYS A 89 5.48 -7.75 7.21
CA LYS A 89 6.82 -8.33 7.32
C LYS A 89 7.74 -7.72 6.28
N LEU A 90 8.95 -7.38 6.71
CA LEU A 90 10.05 -6.97 5.83
C LEU A 90 11.13 -8.05 5.82
N ALA A 91 11.40 -8.62 4.65
CA ALA A 91 12.48 -9.60 4.43
C ALA A 91 13.45 -9.03 3.39
N GLY A 92 14.62 -8.56 3.84
CA GLY A 92 15.50 -7.75 2.99
C GLY A 92 14.82 -6.44 2.60
N SER A 93 14.62 -6.22 1.30
CA SER A 93 13.84 -5.10 0.75
C SER A 93 12.41 -5.46 0.37
N THR A 94 11.96 -6.69 0.62
CA THR A 94 10.61 -7.13 0.24
C THR A 94 9.64 -6.96 1.42
N LEU A 95 8.69 -6.05 1.28
CA LEU A 95 7.58 -5.81 2.21
C LEU A 95 6.35 -6.60 1.77
N SER A 96 5.78 -7.37 2.69
CA SER A 96 4.53 -8.09 2.49
C SER A 96 3.58 -7.85 3.66
N GLY A 97 2.29 -8.06 3.44
CA GLY A 97 1.28 -7.91 4.48
C GLY A 97 0.13 -8.90 4.36
N THR A 98 -0.54 -9.11 5.48
CA THR A 98 -1.72 -9.97 5.61
C THR A 98 -2.77 -9.20 6.38
N TYR A 99 -3.94 -9.01 5.80
CA TYR A 99 -5.08 -8.37 6.44
C TYR A 99 -5.57 -9.18 7.65
N ALA A 100 -6.29 -8.52 8.55
CA ALA A 100 -6.83 -9.14 9.77
C ALA A 100 -7.77 -10.34 9.50
N ASP A 101 -8.37 -10.42 8.31
CA ASP A 101 -9.19 -11.55 7.87
C ASP A 101 -8.37 -12.74 7.33
N GLY A 102 -7.04 -12.64 7.33
CA GLY A 102 -6.12 -13.65 6.84
C GLY A 102 -5.78 -13.53 5.35
N THR A 103 -6.41 -12.60 4.62
CA THR A 103 -6.13 -12.38 3.19
C THR A 103 -4.77 -11.70 3.03
N SER A 104 -3.87 -12.26 2.22
CA SER A 104 -2.63 -11.57 1.87
C SER A 104 -2.90 -10.31 1.04
N TRP A 105 -2.01 -9.33 1.13
CA TRP A 105 -1.98 -8.23 0.16
C TRP A 105 -1.88 -8.79 -1.27
N ALA A 106 -2.40 -8.03 -2.23
CA ALA A 106 -2.43 -8.44 -3.64
C ALA A 106 -1.02 -8.57 -4.25
N SER A 107 -0.03 -7.86 -3.69
CA SER A 107 1.36 -7.93 -4.10
C SER A 107 2.28 -7.80 -2.88
N SER A 108 3.48 -8.36 -3.00
CA SER A 108 4.61 -7.92 -2.18
C SER A 108 5.30 -6.76 -2.88
N TYR A 109 5.95 -5.90 -2.09
CA TYR A 109 6.56 -4.68 -2.60
C TYR A 109 8.05 -4.67 -2.34
N GLU A 110 8.82 -4.36 -3.36
CA GLU A 110 10.20 -3.90 -3.16
C GLU A 110 10.17 -2.49 -2.61
N VAL A 111 10.80 -2.29 -1.45
CA VAL A 111 10.77 -1.02 -0.73
C VAL A 111 12.12 -0.33 -0.70
N SER A 112 12.07 0.99 -0.77
CA SER A 112 13.20 1.86 -0.42
C SER A 112 12.73 2.99 0.47
N VAL A 113 13.58 3.38 1.41
CA VAL A 113 13.32 4.47 2.35
C VAL A 113 14.45 5.48 2.24
N ASP A 114 14.11 6.70 1.83
CA ASP A 114 15.02 7.85 1.83
C ASP A 114 14.43 9.00 2.64
N LYS A 115 15.05 9.29 3.78
CA LYS A 115 14.63 10.32 4.75
C LYS A 115 13.14 10.17 5.11
N SER A 116 12.30 11.05 4.58
CA SER A 116 10.86 11.12 4.82
C SER A 116 10.05 10.56 3.64
N THR A 117 10.64 9.69 2.82
CA THR A 117 10.01 9.11 1.64
C THR A 117 10.11 7.59 1.67
N LEU A 118 8.96 6.92 1.61
CA LEU A 118 8.85 5.49 1.42
C LEU A 118 8.38 5.24 -0.01
N THR A 119 9.11 4.44 -0.78
CA THR A 119 8.70 4.00 -2.12
C THR A 119 8.41 2.52 -2.08
N MET A 120 7.22 2.12 -2.53
CA MET A 120 6.79 0.74 -2.66
C MET A 120 6.56 0.43 -4.14
N THR A 121 7.31 -0.52 -4.67
CA THR A 121 7.20 -0.96 -6.07
C THR A 121 6.68 -2.39 -6.10
N THR A 122 5.67 -2.67 -6.93
CA THR A 122 5.14 -4.04 -7.08
C THR A 122 6.23 -5.02 -7.54
N GLU A 123 6.08 -6.30 -7.23
CA GLU A 123 7.05 -7.34 -7.57
C GLU A 123 7.39 -7.40 -9.08
N ASP A 124 6.42 -7.10 -9.95
CA ASP A 124 6.60 -7.02 -11.40
C ASP A 124 7.30 -5.73 -11.88
N GLY A 125 7.55 -4.78 -10.98
CA GLY A 125 8.20 -3.50 -11.27
C GLY A 125 7.34 -2.49 -12.03
N LEU A 126 6.05 -2.79 -12.24
CA LEU A 126 5.18 -2.00 -13.10
C LEU A 126 4.57 -0.79 -12.38
N ASP A 127 4.16 -0.98 -11.12
CA ASP A 127 3.46 0.04 -10.37
C ASP A 127 4.30 0.53 -9.18
N VAL A 128 4.39 1.85 -9.03
CA VAL A 128 5.18 2.52 -7.98
C VAL A 128 4.28 3.45 -7.17
N PHE A 129 4.29 3.26 -5.86
CA PHE A 129 3.57 4.05 -4.88
C PHE A 129 4.57 4.82 -4.02
N VAL A 130 4.48 6.15 -4.01
CA VAL A 130 5.38 7.02 -3.25
C VAL A 130 4.63 7.63 -2.08
N TYR A 131 5.13 7.37 -0.89
CA TYR A 131 4.62 7.87 0.35
C TYR A 131 5.56 8.91 0.99
N LYS A 132 4.98 9.88 1.68
CA LYS A 132 5.71 10.84 2.52
C LYS A 132 5.38 10.61 3.98
N ALA A 133 6.40 10.73 4.84
CA ALA A 133 6.19 10.67 6.27
C ALA A 133 5.23 11.79 6.71
N CYS A 134 4.26 11.46 7.55
CA CYS A 134 3.23 12.37 8.01
C CYS A 134 2.84 12.10 9.46
N THR A 135 1.93 12.91 10.01
CA THR A 135 1.14 12.55 11.18
C THR A 135 -0.29 12.32 10.69
N ILE A 136 -0.82 11.11 10.90
CA ILE A 136 -2.15 10.76 10.40
C ILE A 136 -3.21 11.59 11.12
N PRO A 137 -4.12 12.28 10.41
CA PRO A 137 -5.17 13.11 11.02
C PRO A 137 -6.34 12.24 11.51
N TYR A 138 -6.13 11.49 12.59
CA TYR A 138 -7.08 10.49 13.11
C TYR A 138 -8.49 11.05 13.37
N ASP A 139 -8.60 12.31 13.78
CA ASP A 139 -9.85 13.03 14.00
C ASP A 139 -10.68 13.24 12.72
N GLN A 140 -10.02 13.26 11.56
CA GLN A 140 -10.64 13.46 10.24
C GLN A 140 -11.03 12.16 9.56
N LEU A 141 -10.52 11.01 10.01
CA LEU A 141 -10.76 9.74 9.35
C LEU A 141 -12.19 9.22 9.56
N GLY A 142 -12.87 9.61 10.65
CA GLY A 142 -14.24 9.20 10.93
C GLY A 142 -14.43 7.68 11.14
N VAL A 143 -13.35 6.95 11.38
CA VAL A 143 -13.32 5.53 11.74
C VAL A 143 -13.23 5.41 13.26
N LYS A 144 -14.18 4.71 13.87
CA LYS A 144 -14.25 4.45 15.31
C LYS A 144 -13.64 3.11 15.66
#